data_AF-P76165-F1
#
_entry.id   AF-P76165-F1
#
_cell.length_a   1.000
_cell.length_b   1.000
_cell.length_c   1.000
_cell.angle_alpha   90.00
_cell.angle_beta   90.00
_cell.angle_gamma   90.00
#
_symmetry.space_group_name_H-M   'P 1'
#
loop_
_entity.id
_entity.type
_entity.pdbx_description
1 polymer ?
#
loop_
_entity_poly.entity_id
_entity_poly.type
_entity_poly.pdbx_seq_one_letter_code
_entity_poly.pdbx_strand_id
1 'polypeptide(L)'
;MKITPEQAREALDAWICRPGMTQEQATILITEAFWALKERPNIDVQRVTYEGGAIDQRALGVNRVKIFERWKAIDTRDKREKFTALVPAIMEATTG
;
A
#
# COMPACT_ATOMS: atom_id res chain seq x y z
N MET A 1 -12.69 -13.62 -7.10
CA MET A 1 -12.52 -13.97 -5.68
C MET A 1 -12.33 -12.66 -4.92
N LYS A 2 -13.23 -12.28 -3.98
CA LYS A 2 -13.02 -11.05 -3.20
C LYS A 2 -12.03 -11.38 -2.08
N ILE A 3 -10.79 -10.92 -2.23
CA ILE A 3 -9.77 -11.03 -1.18
C ILE A 3 -10.20 -10.18 0.00
N THR A 4 -10.14 -10.75 1.20
CA THR A 4 -10.46 -10.03 2.44
C THR A 4 -9.28 -9.12 2.84
N PRO A 5 -9.53 -8.03 3.59
CA PRO A 5 -8.42 -7.23 4.12
C PRO A 5 -7.44 -8.05 4.98
N GLU A 6 -7.90 -9.11 5.66
CA GLU A 6 -7.02 -10.03 6.40
C GLU A 6 -6.07 -10.79 5.47
N GLN A 7 -6.59 -11.35 4.37
CA GLN A 7 -5.79 -12.05 3.38
C GLN A 7 -4.78 -11.11 2.70
N ALA A 8 -5.19 -9.89 2.39
CA ALA A 8 -4.28 -8.88 1.83
C ALA A 8 -3.19 -8.48 2.85
N ARG A 9 -3.53 -8.39 4.14
CA ARG A 9 -2.56 -8.14 5.22
C ARG A 9 -1.54 -9.27 5.30
N GLU A 10 -1.99 -10.52 5.30
CA GLU A 10 -1.13 -11.71 5.32
C GLU A 10 -0.22 -11.78 4.08
N ALA A 11 -0.76 -11.49 2.89
CA ALA A 11 0.02 -11.42 1.67
C ALA A 11 1.10 -10.33 1.75
N LEU A 12 0.75 -9.14 2.26
CA LEU A 12 1.69 -8.04 2.47
C LEU A 12 2.76 -8.41 3.50
N ASP A 13 2.39 -9.04 4.62
CA ASP A 13 3.31 -9.55 5.65
C ASP A 13 4.31 -10.56 5.06
N ALA A 14 3.82 -11.53 4.28
CA ALA A 14 4.68 -12.51 3.62
C ALA A 14 5.60 -11.86 2.57
N TRP A 15 5.10 -10.85 1.86
CA TRP A 15 5.86 -10.17 0.82
C TRP A 15 7.04 -9.36 1.38
N ILE A 16 6.84 -8.62 2.47
CA ILE A 16 7.93 -7.84 3.10
C ILE A 16 8.98 -8.72 3.79
N CYS A 17 8.69 -9.99 4.05
CA CYS A 17 9.66 -10.96 4.56
C CYS A 17 10.55 -11.56 3.46
N ARG A 18 10.28 -11.30 2.17
CA ARG A 18 11.13 -11.79 1.08
C ARG A 18 12.48 -11.05 1.06
N PRO A 19 13.60 -11.74 0.79
CA PRO A 19 14.90 -11.10 0.65
C PRO A 19 14.86 -9.96 -0.38
N GLY A 20 15.39 -8.79 -0.01
CA GLY A 20 15.45 -7.61 -0.87
C GLY A 20 14.17 -6.76 -0.90
N MET A 21 13.05 -7.22 -0.31
CA MET A 21 11.86 -6.40 -0.16
C MET A 21 11.91 -5.61 1.16
N THR A 22 11.73 -4.29 1.08
CA THR A 22 11.65 -3.42 2.27
C THR A 22 10.28 -2.77 2.37
N GLN A 23 9.92 -2.25 3.54
CA GLN A 23 8.68 -1.47 3.68
C GLN A 23 8.67 -0.23 2.79
N GLU A 24 9.83 0.40 2.54
CA GLU A 24 9.93 1.54 1.63
C GLU A 24 9.67 1.13 0.18
N GLN A 25 10.30 0.05 -0.27
CA GLN A 25 10.09 -0.49 -1.62
C GLN A 25 8.63 -0.91 -1.82
N ALA A 26 8.06 -1.63 -0.86
CA ALA A 26 6.65 -2.01 -0.88
C ALA A 26 5.73 -0.78 -0.87
N THR A 27 6.07 0.27 -0.11
CA THR A 27 5.30 1.53 -0.10
C THR A 27 5.30 2.20 -1.47
N ILE A 28 6.45 2.24 -2.16
CA ILE A 28 6.55 2.78 -3.53
C ILE A 28 5.62 2.00 -4.46
N LEU A 29 5.77 0.68 -4.51
CA LEU A 29 5.02 -0.18 -5.43
C LEU A 29 3.50 -0.14 -5.16
N ILE A 30 3.08 -0.21 -3.89
CA ILE A 30 1.67 -0.08 -3.53
C ILE A 30 1.12 1.30 -3.91
N THR A 31 1.91 2.36 -3.69
CA THR A 31 1.50 3.72 -4.06
C THR A 31 1.36 3.85 -5.58
N GLU A 32 2.31 3.33 -6.36
CA GLU A 32 2.23 3.34 -7.82
C GLU A 32 1.01 2.58 -8.33
N ALA A 33 0.78 1.37 -7.82
CA ALA A 33 -0.41 0.58 -8.12
C ALA A 33 -1.70 1.35 -7.76
N PHE A 34 -1.74 2.01 -6.61
CA PHE A 34 -2.88 2.82 -6.18
C PHE A 34 -3.16 3.99 -7.13
N TRP A 35 -2.12 4.68 -7.60
CA TRP A 35 -2.27 5.79 -8.55
C TRP A 35 -2.64 5.30 -9.97
N ALA A 36 -2.35 4.04 -10.30
CA ALA A 36 -2.72 3.40 -11.56
C ALA A 36 -4.15 2.81 -11.60
N LEU A 37 -4.85 2.72 -10.46
CA LEU A 37 -6.23 2.23 -10.43
C LEU A 37 -7.16 3.09 -11.30
N LYS A 38 -7.97 2.43 -12.13
CA LYS A 38 -9.03 3.10 -12.94
C LYS A 38 -10.06 3.79 -12.06
N GLU A 39 -10.51 3.10 -11.01
CA GLU A 39 -11.40 3.62 -9.98
C GLU A 39 -10.63 3.73 -8.67
N ARG A 40 -10.11 4.92 -8.40
CA ARG A 40 -9.27 5.18 -7.23
C ARG A 40 -10.14 5.51 -6.01
N PRO A 41 -9.97 4.80 -4.89
CA PRO A 41 -10.64 5.15 -3.63
C PRO A 41 -10.23 6.53 -3.12
N ASN A 42 -11.17 7.25 -2.51
CA ASN A 42 -10.90 8.56 -1.93
C ASN A 42 -10.26 8.42 -0.53
N ILE A 43 -8.99 8.02 -0.50
CA ILE A 43 -8.16 7.97 0.71
C ILE A 43 -6.90 8.80 0.51
N ASP A 44 -6.36 9.33 1.61
CA ASP A 44 -5.20 10.21 1.60
C ASP A 44 -3.89 9.41 1.41
N VAL A 45 -3.60 9.03 0.17
CA VAL A 45 -2.34 8.44 -0.30
C VAL A 45 -1.66 9.44 -1.21
N GLN A 46 -0.45 9.86 -0.86
CA GLN A 46 0.30 10.86 -1.62
C GLN A 46 1.01 10.21 -2.82
N ARG A 47 1.25 10.96 -3.89
CA ARG A 47 2.07 10.45 -5.01
C ARG A 47 3.53 10.46 -4.59
N VAL A 48 4.21 9.33 -4.78
CA VAL A 48 5.61 9.15 -4.34
C VAL A 48 6.57 9.28 -5.52
N THR A 49 6.22 8.75 -6.69
CA THR A 49 7.07 8.76 -7.88
C THR A 49 6.60 9.77 -8.91
N TYR A 50 7.57 10.44 -9.54
CA TYR A 50 7.38 11.47 -10.55
C TYR A 50 8.19 11.14 -11.82
N GLU A 51 7.93 11.89 -12.89
CA GLU A 51 8.68 11.75 -14.14
C GLU A 51 10.19 11.87 -13.90
N GLY A 52 10.97 11.03 -14.58
CA GLY A 52 12.42 10.94 -14.40
C GLY A 52 12.88 10.10 -13.19
N GLY A 53 11.96 9.43 -12.47
CA GLY A 53 12.30 8.53 -11.38
C GLY A 53 12.57 9.24 -10.04
N ALA A 54 12.23 10.53 -9.93
CA ALA A 54 12.32 11.24 -8.67
C ALA A 54 11.33 10.69 -7.64
N ILE A 55 11.81 10.51 -6.40
CA ILE A 55 11.02 10.02 -5.27
C ILE A 55 10.84 11.16 -4.27
N ASP A 56 9.59 11.51 -3.97
CA ASP A 56 9.27 12.38 -2.84
C ASP A 56 9.41 11.59 -1.53
N GLN A 57 10.52 11.81 -0.85
CA GLN A 57 10.87 11.15 0.41
C GLN A 57 9.89 11.49 1.54
N ARG A 58 9.27 12.67 1.51
CA ARG A 58 8.27 13.05 2.52
C ARG A 58 6.98 12.30 2.30
N ALA A 59 6.51 12.24 1.05
CA ALA A 59 5.33 11.46 0.68
C ALA A 59 5.55 9.97 0.97
N LEU A 60 6.74 9.44 0.68
CA LEU A 60 7.13 8.07 0.99
C LEU A 60 7.02 7.78 2.50
N GLY A 61 7.61 8.63 3.34
CA GLY A 61 7.53 8.49 4.80
C GLY A 61 6.08 8.53 5.32
N VAL A 62 5.28 9.47 4.83
CA VAL A 62 3.86 9.59 5.21
C VAL A 62 3.06 8.36 4.82
N ASN A 63 3.21 7.88 3.58
CA ASN A 63 2.51 6.70 3.10
C ASN A 63 2.95 5.44 3.84
N ARG A 64 4.26 5.29 4.13
CA ARG A 64 4.79 4.13 4.85
C ARG A 64 4.17 4.00 6.24
N VAL A 65 4.15 5.10 7.01
CA VAL A 65 3.53 5.13 8.35
C VAL A 65 2.03 4.84 8.26
N LYS A 66 1.32 5.45 7.30
CA LYS A 66 -0.12 5.18 7.10
C LYS A 66 -0.39 3.72 6.81
N ILE A 67 0.34 3.10 5.88
CA ILE A 67 0.12 1.73 5.45
C ILE A 67 0.52 0.75 6.56
N PHE A 68 1.79 0.77 6.98
CA PHE A 68 2.38 -0.29 7.82
C PHE A 68 2.12 -0.12 9.31
N GLU A 69 2.06 1.11 9.82
CA GLU A 69 1.94 1.37 11.25
C GLU A 69 0.50 1.71 11.67
N ARG A 70 -0.32 2.24 10.74
CA ARG A 70 -1.69 2.67 11.05
C ARG A 70 -2.78 1.76 10.48
N TRP A 71 -2.88 1.64 9.16
CA TRP A 71 -4.05 1.03 8.52
C TRP A 71 -3.98 -0.50 8.55
N LYS A 72 -2.79 -1.08 8.36
CA LYS A 72 -2.55 -2.53 8.40
C LYS A 72 -2.98 -3.21 9.71
N ALA A 73 -3.07 -2.45 10.81
CA ALA A 73 -3.54 -2.98 12.09
C ALA A 73 -5.01 -3.44 12.06
N ILE A 74 -5.85 -2.82 11.21
CA ILE A 74 -7.28 -3.16 10.99
C ILE A 74 -8.13 -3.36 12.27
N ASP A 75 -7.68 -2.80 13.39
CA ASP A 75 -8.23 -2.91 14.76
C ASP A 75 -9.36 -1.91 15.02
N THR A 76 -9.55 -0.93 14.14
CA THR A 76 -10.71 -0.02 14.14
C THR A 76 -11.42 -0.04 12.80
N ARG A 77 -12.70 0.35 12.79
CA ARG A 77 -13.49 0.46 11.55
C ARG A 77 -12.82 1.37 10.52
N ASP A 78 -12.35 2.54 10.95
CA ASP A 78 -11.67 3.52 10.07
C ASP A 78 -10.39 2.95 9.44
N LYS A 79 -9.56 2.25 10.22
CA LYS A 79 -8.33 1.62 9.70
C LYS A 79 -8.66 0.47 8.75
N ARG A 80 -9.67 -0.34 9.08
CA ARG A 80 -10.16 -1.44 8.23
C ARG A 80 -10.69 -0.91 6.90
N GLU A 81 -11.46 0.17 6.89
CA GLU A 81 -11.97 0.80 5.67
C GLU A 81 -10.81 1.29 4.78
N LYS A 82 -9.85 2.01 5.36
CA LYS A 82 -8.68 2.52 4.63
C LYS A 82 -7.77 1.40 4.10
N PHE A 83 -7.55 0.35 4.89
CA PHE A 83 -6.77 -0.81 4.43
C PHE A 83 -7.53 -1.60 3.36
N THR A 84 -8.84 -1.76 3.50
CA THR A 84 -9.69 -2.43 2.50
C THR A 84 -9.64 -1.69 1.16
N ALA A 85 -9.66 -0.35 1.19
CA ALA A 85 -9.48 0.48 0.00
C ALA A 85 -8.13 0.27 -0.69
N LEU A 86 -7.07 -0.12 0.03
CA LEU A 86 -5.77 -0.44 -0.54
C LEU A 86 -5.65 -1.86 -1.11
N VAL A 87 -6.58 -2.76 -0.82
CA VAL A 87 -6.48 -4.17 -1.24
C VAL A 87 -6.19 -4.34 -2.73
N PRO A 88 -6.86 -3.64 -3.67
CA PRO A 88 -6.55 -3.75 -5.09
C PRO A 88 -5.09 -3.39 -5.42
N ALA A 89 -4.57 -2.32 -4.82
CA ALA A 89 -3.19 -1.88 -5.03
C ALA A 89 -2.16 -2.82 -4.40
N ILE A 90 -2.46 -3.37 -3.22
CA ILE A 90 -1.60 -4.38 -2.56
C ILE A 90 -1.52 -5.65 -3.41
N MET A 91 -2.65 -6.10 -3.95
CA MET A 91 -2.69 -7.30 -4.78
C MET A 91 -1.92 -7.12 -6.08
N GLU A 92 -2.12 -6.00 -6.76
CA GLU A 92 -1.35 -5.65 -7.96
C GLU A 92 0.15 -5.62 -7.67
N ALA A 93 0.56 -4.92 -6.60
CA ALA A 93 1.97 -4.78 -6.25
C ALA A 93 2.65 -6.09 -5.82
N THR A 94 1.91 -7.03 -5.22
CA THR A 94 2.44 -8.30 -4.71
C THR A 94 2.50 -9.41 -5.75
N THR A 95 1.78 -9.27 -6.87
CA THR A 95 1.76 -10.25 -7.98
C THR A 95 2.58 -9.84 -9.19
N GLY A 96 2.91 -8.55 -9.32
CA GLY A 96 3.80 -8.01 -10.35
C GLY A 96 5.26 -8.43 -10.22
#